data_AF-K0NU28-F1
#
_entry.id   AF-K0NU28-F1
#
_cell.length_a   1.000
_cell.length_b   1.000
_cell.length_c   1.000
_cell.angle_alpha   90.00
_cell.angle_beta   90.00
_cell.angle_gamma   90.00
#
_symmetry.space_group_name_H-M   'P 1'
#
loop_
_entity.id
_entity.type
_entity.pdbx_description
1 polymer ?
#
loop_
_entity_poly.entity_id
_entity_poly.type
_entity_poly.pdbx_seq_one_letter_code
_entity_poly.pdbx_strand_id
1 'polypeptide(L)'
;MNKIKSFAVAVFATTAIAFSAVPVLASSYVIDAQGGTWNYGVGSKYVWSYYSHNSKTHKASVEGKYYVTSGWIKEKTQARASAAKAAAGNQSYYDVK
;
A
#
# COMPACT_ATOMS: atom_id res chain seq x y z
N MET A 1 -44.31 -7.36 11.16
CA MET A 1 -42.90 -6.94 11.37
C MET A 1 -42.01 -8.12 11.04
N ASN A 2 -41.07 -7.96 10.10
CA ASN A 2 -39.72 -8.52 10.12
C ASN A 2 -38.95 -7.92 8.93
N LYS A 3 -38.12 -6.92 9.24
CA LYS A 3 -37.26 -6.19 8.31
C LYS A 3 -35.93 -6.92 8.24
N ILE A 4 -35.47 -7.31 7.04
CA ILE A 4 -34.04 -7.48 6.80
C ILE A 4 -33.73 -6.89 5.43
N LYS A 5 -32.82 -5.92 5.44
CA LYS A 5 -32.53 -4.95 4.38
C LYS A 5 -31.44 -5.52 3.46
N SER A 6 -31.65 -5.38 2.16
CA SER A 6 -30.70 -5.69 1.10
C SER A 6 -29.36 -5.00 1.34
N PHE A 7 -28.26 -5.75 1.32
CA PHE A 7 -26.91 -5.20 1.19
C PHE A 7 -26.38 -5.56 -0.19
N ALA A 8 -26.28 -4.53 -1.04
CA ALA A 8 -25.77 -4.61 -2.39
C ALA A 8 -24.31 -5.09 -2.38
N VAL A 9 -24.03 -6.08 -3.21
CA VAL A 9 -22.67 -6.51 -3.55
C VAL A 9 -22.08 -5.46 -4.49
N ALA A 10 -21.31 -4.53 -3.96
CA ALA A 10 -20.55 -3.58 -4.77
C ALA A 10 -19.16 -4.17 -5.07
N VAL A 11 -19.02 -4.77 -6.25
CA VAL A 11 -17.71 -5.09 -6.84
C VAL A 11 -17.11 -3.80 -7.37
N PHE A 12 -16.09 -3.26 -6.69
CA PHE A 12 -15.16 -2.29 -7.28
C PHE A 12 -13.73 -2.81 -7.10
N ALA A 13 -13.38 -3.83 -7.89
CA ALA A 13 -12.00 -4.26 -8.04
C ALA A 13 -11.29 -3.37 -9.07
N THR A 14 -11.04 -2.11 -8.74
CA THR A 14 -10.01 -1.34 -9.45
C THR A 14 -8.68 -1.62 -8.76
N THR A 15 -8.03 -2.74 -9.11
CA THR A 15 -6.64 -3.02 -8.72
C THR A 15 -5.73 -2.06 -9.48
N ALA A 16 -5.58 -0.84 -8.96
CA ALA A 16 -4.58 0.10 -9.45
C ALA A 16 -3.24 -0.26 -8.80
N ILE A 17 -2.41 -0.97 -9.57
CA ILE A 17 -1.02 -1.23 -9.24
C ILE A 17 -0.23 0.02 -9.63
N ALA A 18 0.10 0.87 -8.67
CA ALA A 18 0.99 1.99 -8.92
C ALA A 18 2.44 1.47 -9.00
N PHE A 19 3.03 1.49 -10.19
CA PHE A 19 4.44 1.19 -10.42
C PHE A 19 5.25 2.49 -10.31
N SER A 20 6.08 2.62 -9.27
CA SER A 20 7.12 3.65 -9.21
C SER A 20 8.50 2.98 -9.26
N ALA A 21 9.16 3.05 -10.42
CA ALA A 21 10.58 2.69 -10.55
C ALA A 21 11.42 3.91 -10.18
N VAL A 22 12.20 3.83 -9.10
CA VAL A 22 13.08 4.94 -8.65
C VAL A 22 14.53 4.48 -8.52
N PRO A 23 15.50 5.29 -8.96
CA PRO A 23 16.93 4.94 -8.98
C PRO A 23 17.55 4.85 -7.57
N VAL A 24 18.65 4.09 -7.48
CA VAL A 24 19.32 3.61 -6.25
C VAL A 24 20.10 4.72 -5.51
N LEU A 25 19.39 5.72 -5.01
CA LEU A 25 19.82 6.54 -3.87
C LEU A 25 18.74 6.46 -2.80
N ALA A 26 19.12 6.66 -1.53
CA ALA A 26 18.14 6.66 -0.45
C ALA A 26 17.08 7.72 -0.74
N SER A 27 15.88 7.29 -1.10
CA SER A 27 14.82 8.14 -1.62
C SER A 27 13.53 7.80 -0.90
N SER A 28 12.88 8.84 -0.41
CA SER A 28 11.61 8.76 0.31
C SER A 28 10.65 9.72 -0.37
N TYR A 29 9.47 9.21 -0.70
CA TYR A 29 8.41 9.97 -1.36
C TYR A 29 7.17 9.95 -0.50
N VAL A 30 6.47 11.09 -0.44
CA VAL A 30 5.13 11.20 0.14
C VAL A 30 4.26 11.84 -0.90
N ILE A 31 3.25 11.11 -1.38
CA ILE A 31 2.34 11.58 -2.42
C ILE A 31 0.89 11.30 -2.04
N ASP A 32 -0.03 12.10 -2.58
CA ASP A 32 -1.44 11.77 -2.56
C ASP A 32 -1.75 10.80 -3.71
N ALA A 33 -2.35 9.67 -3.36
CA ALA A 33 -2.56 8.56 -4.27
C ALA A 33 -3.92 7.90 -4.00
N GLN A 34 -4.80 7.92 -5.01
CA GLN A 34 -6.16 7.33 -4.95
C GLN A 34 -7.00 7.77 -3.74
N GLY A 35 -6.88 9.04 -3.32
CA GLY A 35 -7.64 9.57 -2.17
C GLY A 35 -7.07 9.19 -0.80
N GLY A 36 -5.91 8.53 -0.77
CA GLY A 36 -5.08 8.32 0.41
C GLY A 36 -3.71 8.98 0.28
N THR A 37 -2.89 8.83 1.31
CA THR A 37 -1.50 9.31 1.33
C THR A 37 -0.57 8.12 1.32
N TRP A 38 0.39 8.11 0.39
CA TRP A 38 1.38 7.06 0.24
C TRP A 38 2.78 7.57 0.54
N ASN A 39 3.40 7.03 1.59
CA ASN A 39 4.80 7.23 1.92
C ASN A 39 5.58 5.96 1.60
N TYR A 40 6.52 6.04 0.66
CA TYR A 40 7.31 4.88 0.24
C TYR A 40 8.74 5.28 -0.08
N GLY A 41 9.63 4.30 -0.06
CA GLY A 41 11.02 4.58 -0.34
C GLY A 41 11.97 3.43 -0.10
N VAL A 42 13.22 3.70 -0.45
CA VAL A 42 14.35 2.82 -0.20
C VAL A 42 15.38 3.63 0.58
N GLY A 43 15.78 3.13 1.74
CA GLY A 43 16.78 3.75 2.61
C GLY A 43 18.12 3.01 2.52
N SER A 44 18.99 3.27 3.49
CA SER A 44 20.29 2.60 3.60
C SER A 44 20.15 1.11 3.95
N LYS A 45 19.16 0.74 4.77
CA LYS A 45 18.95 -0.63 5.28
C LYS A 45 17.64 -1.29 4.84
N TYR A 46 16.60 -0.50 4.57
CA TYR A 46 15.24 -1.00 4.38
C TYR A 46 14.58 -0.38 3.16
N VAL A 47 13.66 -1.13 2.55
CA VAL A 47 12.60 -0.63 1.66
C VAL A 47 11.30 -0.63 2.46
N TRP A 48 10.44 0.37 2.25
CA TRP A 48 9.15 0.47 2.93
C TRP A 48 8.04 1.02 2.03
N SER A 49 6.83 0.64 2.38
CA SER A 49 5.59 1.17 1.83
C SER A 49 4.61 1.38 2.97
N TYR A 50 4.19 2.63 3.17
CA TYR A 50 3.22 3.07 4.16
C TYR A 50 2.07 3.79 3.48
N TYR A 51 0.88 3.21 3.50
CA TYR A 51 -0.29 3.77 2.83
C TYR A 51 -1.42 3.99 3.82
N SER A 52 -2.03 5.18 3.78
CA SER A 52 -3.17 5.54 4.63
C SER A 52 -4.34 5.98 3.77
N HIS A 53 -5.54 5.46 4.03
CA HIS A 53 -6.76 5.90 3.35
C HIS A 53 -7.92 6.08 4.35
N ASN A 54 -8.63 7.21 4.27
CA ASN A 54 -9.64 7.60 5.27
C ASN A 54 -11.00 6.90 5.13
N SER A 55 -11.32 6.42 3.93
CA SER A 55 -12.65 5.84 3.64
C SER A 55 -12.67 4.43 3.03
N LYS A 56 -11.51 3.85 2.69
CA LYS A 56 -11.44 2.56 1.98
C LYS A 56 -10.48 1.60 2.65
N THR A 57 -10.76 0.31 2.49
CA THR A 57 -9.86 -0.77 2.92
C THR A 57 -8.65 -0.77 2.00
N HIS A 58 -7.47 -0.92 2.57
CA HIS A 58 -6.23 -0.79 1.82
C HIS A 58 -5.14 -1.69 2.37
N LYS A 59 -4.05 -1.86 1.62
CA LYS A 59 -2.85 -2.57 2.06
C LYS A 59 -1.60 -1.92 1.48
N ALA A 60 -0.47 -2.21 2.08
CA ALA A 60 0.85 -1.85 1.59
C ALA A 60 1.70 -3.11 1.48
N SER A 61 2.58 -3.16 0.47
CA SER A 61 3.51 -4.27 0.28
C SER A 61 4.85 -3.76 -0.22
N VAL A 62 5.91 -4.52 0.00
CA VAL A 62 7.25 -4.23 -0.50
C VAL A 62 7.91 -5.48 -1.05
N GLU A 63 8.72 -5.28 -2.09
CA GLU A 63 9.69 -6.26 -2.57
C GLU A 63 11.09 -5.73 -2.21
N GLY A 64 11.77 -6.43 -1.30
CA GLY A 64 13.14 -6.12 -0.88
C GLY A 64 14.01 -7.36 -1.04
N LYS A 65 14.71 -7.76 0.01
CA LYS A 65 15.30 -9.12 0.08
C LYS A 65 14.25 -10.23 0.13
N TYR A 66 13.05 -9.88 0.56
CA TYR A 66 11.90 -10.76 0.65
C TYR A 66 10.64 -9.90 0.55
N TYR A 67 9.57 -10.50 0.02
CA TYR A 67 8.26 -9.87 -0.06
C TYR A 67 7.61 -9.77 1.32
N VAL A 68 7.05 -8.60 1.63
CA VAL A 68 6.26 -8.37 2.85
C VAL A 68 4.99 -7.60 2.49
N THR A 69 3.88 -7.96 3.14
CA THR A 69 2.61 -7.26 3.03
C THR A 69 2.03 -6.97 4.41
N SER A 70 1.32 -5.86 4.55
CA SER A 70 0.53 -5.55 5.76
C SER A 70 -0.73 -6.41 5.87
N GLY A 71 -1.13 -7.09 4.80
CA GLY A 71 -2.50 -7.57 4.63
C GLY A 71 -3.50 -6.42 4.45
N TRP A 72 -4.76 -6.75 4.15
CA TRP A 72 -5.84 -5.77 4.04
C TRP A 72 -6.21 -5.23 5.43
N ILE A 73 -6.12 -3.92 5.59
CA ILE A 73 -6.49 -3.21 6.81
C ILE A 73 -7.63 -2.22 6.55
N LYS A 74 -8.40 -1.94 7.61
CA LYS A 74 -9.54 -1.01 7.54
C LYS A 74 -9.08 0.43 7.33
N GLU A 75 -10.00 1.25 6.84
CA GLU A 75 -9.84 2.68 6.70
C GLU A 75 -9.42 3.38 8.00
N LYS A 76 -8.82 4.56 7.89
CA LYS A 76 -8.30 5.40 9.01
C LYS A 76 -7.17 4.76 9.82
N THR A 77 -6.73 3.56 9.44
CA THR A 77 -5.52 2.91 9.95
C THR A 77 -4.45 2.97 8.87
N GLN A 78 -3.16 3.01 9.23
CA GLN A 78 -2.08 3.03 8.24
C GLN A 78 -1.58 1.61 7.95
N ALA A 79 -1.49 1.26 6.67
CA ALA A 79 -0.94 0.00 6.19
C ALA A 79 0.57 0.12 6.15
N ARG A 80 1.29 -0.79 6.79
CA ARG A 80 2.75 -0.72 6.89
C ARG A 80 3.41 -2.02 6.46
N ALA A 81 4.30 -1.92 5.48
CA ALA A 81 5.18 -3.00 5.07
C ALA A 81 6.61 -2.49 4.94
N SER A 82 7.58 -3.24 5.46
CA SER A 82 8.99 -2.96 5.29
C SER A 82 9.80 -4.26 5.27
N ALA A 83 10.89 -4.24 4.51
CA ALA A 83 11.80 -5.37 4.35
C ALA A 83 13.23 -4.86 4.26
N ALA A 84 14.19 -5.73 4.58
CA ALA A 84 15.60 -5.42 4.33
C ALA A 84 15.81 -5.10 2.84
N LYS A 85 16.58 -4.06 2.54
CA LYS A 85 16.88 -3.63 1.17
C LYS A 85 17.66 -4.72 0.41
N ALA A 86 17.25 -4.99 -0.82
CA ALA A 86 18.02 -5.76 -1.80
C ALA A 86 19.06 -4.86 -2.52
N ALA A 87 20.08 -5.48 -3.12
CA ALA A 87 21.10 -4.77 -3.89
C ALA A 87 20.50 -3.97 -5.06
N ALA A 88 19.47 -4.52 -5.71
CA ALA A 88 18.70 -3.89 -6.77
C ALA A 88 17.25 -4.39 -6.72
N GLY A 89 16.36 -3.79 -7.52
CA GLY A 89 14.99 -4.28 -7.69
C GLY A 89 14.06 -4.05 -6.49
N ASN A 90 14.40 -3.12 -5.58
CA ASN A 90 13.51 -2.78 -4.48
C ASN A 90 12.24 -2.09 -5.01
N GLN A 91 11.07 -2.58 -4.64
CA GLN A 91 9.79 -2.03 -5.06
C GLN A 91 8.86 -1.83 -3.85
N SER A 92 7.96 -0.87 -3.99
CA SER A 92 6.96 -0.53 -3.00
C SER A 92 5.60 -0.45 -3.68
N TYR A 93 4.58 -0.98 -3.02
CA TYR A 93 3.23 -1.06 -3.57
C TYR A 93 2.20 -0.65 -2.52
N TYR A 94 1.05 -0.20 -3.00
CA TYR A 94 -0.17 -0.06 -2.22
C TYR A 94 -1.36 -0.55 -3.05
N ASP A 95 -2.41 -0.98 -2.37
CA ASP A 95 -3.66 -1.38 -3.00
C ASP A 95 -4.86 -0.86 -2.20
N VAL A 96 -5.95 -0.56 -2.89
CA VAL A 96 -7.19 -0.02 -2.33
C VAL A 96 -8.38 -0.77 -2.91
N LYS A 97 -9.41 -1.03 -2.09
CA LYS A 97 -10.70 -1.57 -2.52
C LYS A 97 -11.86 -0.86 -1.83
#